data_AF-A0A5J4JI48-F1
#
_entry.id   AF-A0A5J4JI48-F1
#
_cell.length_a   1.000
_cell.length_b   1.000
_cell.length_c   1.000
_cell.angle_alpha   90.00
_cell.angle_beta   90.00
_cell.angle_gamma   90.00
#
_symmetry.space_group_name_H-M   'P 1'
#
loop_
_entity.id
_entity.type
_entity.pdbx_description
1 polymer ?
#
loop_
_entity_poly.entity_id
_entity_poly.type
_entity_poly.pdbx_seq_one_letter_code
_entity_poly.pdbx_strand_id
1 'polypeptide(L)'
;MGVSFENSFDQKEKIKEMRTKLEKQVAVGIWLQFIGHFIEVLGLYELLQLNEDLISEGDVQIASGSFIGTIGHLLEAIAVSSQIFTNDKNQKLNEQKLAVTGDSLVSLGAAIEVSGGLEILKEEETGHSTRLVP
;
A
#
# COMPACT_ATOMS: atom_id res chain seq x y z
N MET A 1 49.91 -1.46 -12.08
CA MET A 1 48.73 -2.25 -11.64
C MET A 1 47.80 -1.52 -10.66
N GLY A 2 48.14 -0.34 -10.11
CA GLY A 2 47.27 0.38 -9.14
C GLY A 2 46.04 1.09 -9.75
N VAL A 3 46.17 1.68 -10.95
CA VAL A 3 45.12 2.54 -11.56
C VAL A 3 43.84 1.78 -11.97
N SER A 4 43.97 0.49 -12.34
CA SER A 4 42.81 -0.35 -12.71
C SER A 4 41.97 -0.79 -11.51
N PHE A 5 42.59 -0.94 -10.33
CA PHE A 5 41.91 -1.37 -9.11
C PHE A 5 41.13 -0.21 -8.48
N GLU A 6 41.74 0.98 -8.46
CA GLU A 6 41.15 2.21 -7.92
C GLU A 6 39.88 2.61 -8.69
N ASN A 7 39.91 2.53 -10.03
CA ASN A 7 38.75 2.77 -10.89
C ASN A 7 37.60 1.74 -10.66
N SER A 8 37.94 0.48 -10.36
CA SER A 8 36.95 -0.57 -10.10
C SER A 8 36.27 -0.45 -8.72
N PHE A 9 36.99 0.08 -7.74
CA PHE A 9 36.46 0.33 -6.40
C PHE A 9 35.53 1.55 -6.40
N ASP A 10 35.94 2.63 -7.07
CA ASP A 10 35.14 3.85 -7.24
C ASP A 10 33.81 3.57 -7.96
N GLN A 11 33.82 2.74 -9.01
CA GLN A 11 32.58 2.29 -9.65
C GLN A 11 31.64 1.51 -8.72
N LYS A 12 32.18 0.63 -7.87
CA LYS A 12 31.36 -0.19 -6.96
C LYS A 12 30.68 0.67 -5.89
N GLU A 13 31.40 1.63 -5.32
CA GLU A 13 30.81 2.57 -4.36
C GLU A 13 29.75 3.45 -5.04
N LYS A 14 30.01 3.97 -6.24
CA LYS A 14 29.01 4.74 -7.00
C LYS A 14 27.73 3.96 -7.30
N ILE A 15 27.85 2.67 -7.65
CA ILE A 15 26.69 1.79 -7.87
C ILE A 15 25.91 1.59 -6.57
N LYS A 16 26.60 1.38 -5.46
CA LYS A 16 25.99 1.18 -4.14
C LYS A 16 25.24 2.44 -3.68
N GLU A 17 25.85 3.61 -3.82
CA GLU A 17 25.21 4.90 -3.53
C GLU A 17 23.97 5.12 -4.39
N MET A 18 24.06 4.84 -5.69
CA MET A 18 22.93 4.95 -6.61
C MET A 18 21.80 4.00 -6.22
N ARG A 19 22.13 2.75 -5.87
CA ARG A 19 21.16 1.77 -5.41
C ARG A 19 20.43 2.25 -4.16
N THR A 20 21.15 2.69 -3.13
CA THR A 20 20.55 3.19 -1.89
C THR A 20 19.67 4.43 -2.15
N LYS A 21 20.07 5.30 -3.09
CA LYS A 21 19.24 6.44 -3.50
C LYS A 21 17.92 5.97 -4.12
N LEU A 22 17.95 4.99 -5.04
CA LEU A 22 16.76 4.46 -5.67
C LEU A 22 15.85 3.72 -4.67
N GLU A 23 16.42 2.93 -3.77
CA GLU A 23 15.66 2.25 -2.71
C GLU A 23 14.92 3.25 -1.81
N LYS A 24 15.56 4.38 -1.45
CA LYS A 24 14.89 5.47 -0.73
C LYS A 24 13.76 6.11 -1.53
N GLN A 25 13.92 6.28 -2.84
CA GLN A 25 12.85 6.79 -3.71
C GLN A 25 11.65 5.84 -3.75
N VAL A 26 11.89 4.54 -3.83
CA VAL A 26 10.83 3.52 -3.71
C VAL A 26 10.11 3.63 -2.37
N ALA A 27 10.84 3.70 -1.26
CA ALA A 27 10.23 3.85 0.06
C ALA A 27 9.35 5.11 0.17
N VAL A 28 9.78 6.24 -0.40
CA VAL A 28 8.95 7.46 -0.46
C VAL A 28 7.67 7.22 -1.26
N GLY A 29 7.74 6.54 -2.40
CA GLY A 29 6.56 6.18 -3.19
C GLY A 29 5.56 5.33 -2.39
N ILE A 30 6.04 4.34 -1.64
CA ILE A 30 5.20 3.47 -0.82
C ILE A 30 4.56 4.24 0.35
N TRP A 31 5.30 5.15 0.99
CA TRP A 31 4.72 6.04 2.00
C TRP A 31 3.62 6.94 1.42
N LEU A 32 3.78 7.44 0.20
CA LEU A 32 2.74 8.22 -0.49
C LEU A 32 1.50 7.37 -0.78
N GLN A 33 1.66 6.09 -1.16
CA GLN A 33 0.53 5.17 -1.33
C GLN A 33 -0.23 4.97 -0.02
N PHE A 34 0.47 4.71 1.09
CA PHE A 34 -0.15 4.61 2.41
C PHE A 34 -0.93 5.87 2.78
N ILE A 35 -0.35 7.06 2.58
CA ILE A 35 -1.02 8.34 2.90
C ILE A 35 -2.27 8.52 2.03
N GLY A 36 -2.21 8.19 0.74
CA GLY A 36 -3.34 8.27 -0.18
C GLY A 36 -4.51 7.41 0.29
N HIS A 37 -4.26 6.13 0.55
CA HIS A 37 -5.29 5.20 1.03
C HIS A 37 -5.78 5.54 2.45
N PHE A 38 -4.91 6.07 3.32
CA PHE A 38 -5.34 6.53 4.63
C PHE A 38 -6.34 7.69 4.55
N ILE A 39 -6.11 8.66 3.65
CA ILE A 39 -7.04 9.77 3.40
C ILE A 39 -8.37 9.24 2.83
N GLU A 40 -8.30 8.29 1.90
CA GLU A 40 -9.48 7.63 1.32
C GLU A 40 -10.33 6.95 2.39
N VAL A 41 -9.74 6.13 3.26
CA VAL A 41 -10.45 5.46 4.38
C VAL A 41 -11.13 6.46 5.29
N LEU A 42 -10.48 7.58 5.62
CA LEU A 42 -11.09 8.63 6.44
C LEU A 42 -12.33 9.22 5.74
N GLY A 43 -12.22 9.51 4.44
CA GLY A 43 -13.33 10.02 3.64
C GLY A 43 -14.48 9.02 3.56
N LEU A 44 -14.21 7.74 3.29
CA LEU A 44 -15.21 6.68 3.24
C LEU A 44 -15.92 6.52 4.60
N TYR A 45 -15.19 6.56 5.70
CA TYR A 45 -15.77 6.46 7.04
C TYR A 45 -16.65 7.66 7.40
N GLU A 46 -16.25 8.87 7.02
CA GLU A 46 -17.08 10.08 7.19
C GLU A 46 -18.34 10.01 6.33
N LEU A 47 -18.23 9.56 5.08
CA LEU A 47 -19.38 9.38 4.20
C LEU A 47 -20.37 8.32 4.71
N LEU A 48 -19.88 7.23 5.31
CA LEU A 48 -20.73 6.22 5.94
C LEU A 48 -21.56 6.80 7.10
N GLN A 49 -20.95 7.61 7.97
CA GLN A 49 -21.66 8.25 9.08
C GLN A 49 -22.73 9.25 8.62
N LEU A 50 -22.50 9.94 7.49
CA LEU A 50 -23.48 10.87 6.94
C LEU A 50 -24.69 10.18 6.30
N ASN A 51 -24.58 8.88 6.00
CA ASN A 51 -25.59 8.10 5.30
C ASN A 51 -26.18 6.96 6.16
N GLU A 52 -26.19 7.09 7.50
CA GLU A 52 -26.58 6.02 8.46
C GLU A 52 -27.87 5.26 8.13
N ASP A 53 -28.88 5.90 7.53
CA ASP A 53 -30.16 5.26 7.16
C ASP A 53 -30.16 4.55 5.78
N LEU A 54 -29.04 4.61 5.04
CA LEU A 54 -28.92 4.17 3.64
C LEU A 54 -27.65 3.34 3.37
N ILE A 55 -26.96 2.86 4.42
CA ILE A 55 -25.74 2.05 4.28
C ILE A 55 -26.08 0.70 3.66
N SER A 56 -25.59 0.45 2.45
CA SER A 56 -25.69 -0.84 1.77
C SER A 56 -24.63 -1.85 2.25
N GLU A 57 -24.82 -3.13 1.91
CA GLU A 57 -23.76 -4.13 2.12
C GLU A 57 -22.52 -3.78 1.29
N GLY A 58 -22.71 -3.26 0.07
CA GLY A 58 -21.63 -2.83 -0.81
C GLY A 58 -20.80 -1.68 -0.22
N ASP A 59 -21.45 -0.71 0.43
CA ASP A 59 -20.76 0.41 1.08
C ASP A 59 -19.83 -0.05 2.22
N VAL A 60 -20.32 -1.01 3.03
CA VAL A 60 -19.52 -1.61 4.10
C VAL A 60 -18.35 -2.41 3.54
N GLN A 61 -18.56 -3.15 2.44
CA GLN A 61 -17.50 -3.90 1.77
C GLN A 61 -16.41 -2.96 1.22
N ILE A 62 -16.76 -1.86 0.55
CA ILE A 62 -15.78 -0.88 0.06
C ILE A 62 -14.96 -0.29 1.20
N ALA A 63 -15.62 0.22 2.25
CA ALA A 63 -14.90 0.85 3.37
C ALA A 63 -14.01 -0.14 4.13
N SER A 64 -14.47 -1.37 4.33
CA SER A 64 -13.68 -2.41 5.00
C SER A 64 -12.51 -2.90 4.15
N GLY A 65 -12.70 -3.04 2.83
CA GLY A 65 -11.62 -3.35 1.90
C GLY A 65 -10.54 -2.28 1.89
N SER A 66 -10.93 -1.01 1.81
CA SER A 66 -9.99 0.13 1.83
C SER A 66 -9.23 0.22 3.15
N PHE A 67 -9.88 -0.07 4.28
CA PHE A 67 -9.21 -0.17 5.58
C PHE A 67 -8.17 -1.30 5.63
N ILE A 68 -8.52 -2.50 5.15
CA ILE A 68 -7.60 -3.64 5.08
C ILE A 68 -6.41 -3.30 4.18
N GLY A 69 -6.66 -2.69 3.01
CA GLY A 69 -5.62 -2.27 2.08
C GLY A 69 -4.68 -1.22 2.68
N THR A 70 -5.23 -0.26 3.42
CA THR A 70 -4.45 0.76 4.15
C THR A 70 -3.51 0.15 5.19
N ILE A 71 -3.96 -0.87 5.93
CA ILE A 71 -3.10 -1.63 6.84
C ILE A 71 -1.97 -2.32 6.05
N GLY A 72 -2.30 -2.90 4.90
CA GLY A 72 -1.33 -3.52 4.00
C GLY A 72 -0.22 -2.55 3.57
N HIS A 73 -0.60 -1.38 3.06
CA HIS A 73 0.35 -0.32 2.67
C HIS A 73 1.19 0.19 3.84
N LEU A 74 0.62 0.29 5.04
CA LEU A 74 1.39 0.67 6.23
C LEU A 74 2.49 -0.36 6.55
N LEU A 75 2.16 -1.65 6.52
CA LEU A 75 3.12 -2.72 6.75
C LEU A 75 4.23 -2.71 5.70
N GLU A 76 3.87 -2.55 4.43
CA GLU A 76 4.83 -2.44 3.33
C GLU A 76 5.77 -1.25 3.52
N ALA A 77 5.23 -0.06 3.84
CA ALA A 77 6.00 1.16 4.04
C ALA A 77 7.03 1.03 5.17
N ILE A 78 6.60 0.46 6.30
CA ILE A 78 7.48 0.19 7.46
C ILE A 78 8.55 -0.83 7.07
N ALA A 79 8.17 -1.94 6.46
CA ALA A 79 9.06 -3.03 6.10
C ALA A 79 10.13 -2.59 5.09
N VAL A 80 9.74 -1.92 4.02
CA VAL A 80 10.68 -1.42 2.99
C VAL A 80 11.62 -0.38 3.57
N SER A 81 11.11 0.51 4.44
CA SER A 81 11.96 1.46 5.16
C SER A 81 13.01 0.74 6.02
N SER A 82 12.59 -0.28 6.79
CA SER A 82 13.50 -1.07 7.64
C SER A 82 14.56 -1.83 6.82
N GLN A 83 14.20 -2.37 5.66
CA GLN A 83 15.12 -3.08 4.76
C GLN A 83 16.31 -2.22 4.32
N ILE A 84 16.08 -0.92 4.08
CA ILE A 84 17.11 0.03 3.60
C ILE A 84 18.22 0.22 4.64
N PHE A 85 17.87 0.21 5.93
CA PHE A 85 18.82 0.45 7.02
C PHE A 85 19.39 -0.81 7.66
N THR A 86 18.84 -1.97 7.29
CA THR A 86 19.29 -3.26 7.81
C THR A 86 20.52 -3.76 7.04
N ASN A 87 21.53 -4.30 7.73
CA ASN A 87 22.65 -5.02 7.10
C ASN A 87 22.61 -6.53 7.36
N ASP A 88 21.90 -6.96 8.40
CA ASP A 88 21.73 -8.37 8.72
C ASP A 88 20.81 -9.08 7.72
N LYS A 89 21.25 -10.23 7.22
CA LYS A 89 20.53 -10.98 6.18
C LYS A 89 19.22 -11.58 6.69
N ASN A 90 19.19 -12.07 7.93
CA ASN A 90 18.00 -12.70 8.48
C ASN A 90 16.93 -11.64 8.79
N GLN A 91 17.34 -10.50 9.32
CA GLN A 91 16.47 -9.35 9.52
C GLN A 91 15.92 -8.86 8.18
N LYS A 92 16.76 -8.69 7.13
CA LYS A 92 16.26 -8.34 5.78
C LYS A 92 15.19 -9.30 5.27
N LEU A 93 15.40 -10.60 5.44
CA LEU A 93 14.44 -11.61 5.01
C LEU A 93 13.11 -11.50 5.78
N ASN A 94 13.16 -11.20 7.07
CA ASN A 94 11.94 -11.00 7.86
C ASN A 94 11.18 -9.76 7.41
N GLU A 95 11.87 -8.66 7.13
CA GLU A 95 11.24 -7.46 6.60
C GLU A 95 10.66 -7.69 5.19
N GLN A 96 11.31 -8.49 4.34
CA GLN A 96 10.73 -8.88 3.05
C GLN A 96 9.44 -9.69 3.22
N LYS A 97 9.38 -10.61 4.18
CA LYS A 97 8.14 -11.34 4.49
C LYS A 97 7.05 -10.40 4.99
N LEU A 98 7.41 -9.39 5.79
CA LEU A 98 6.46 -8.40 6.27
C LEU A 98 5.91 -7.55 5.12
N ALA A 99 6.76 -7.11 4.19
CA ALA A 99 6.33 -6.40 2.98
C ALA A 99 5.36 -7.24 2.14
N VAL A 100 5.69 -8.52 1.87
CA VAL A 100 4.80 -9.45 1.14
C VAL A 100 3.48 -9.69 1.88
N THR A 101 3.51 -9.69 3.22
CA THR A 101 2.28 -9.78 4.02
C THR A 101 1.43 -8.52 3.84
N GLY A 102 2.07 -7.35 3.80
CA GLY A 102 1.44 -6.07 3.46
C GLY A 102 0.77 -6.12 2.08
N ASP A 103 1.51 -6.52 1.04
CA ASP A 103 0.99 -6.67 -0.33
C ASP A 103 -0.21 -7.64 -0.40
N SER A 104 -0.17 -8.70 0.39
CA SER A 104 -1.28 -9.67 0.47
C SER A 104 -2.55 -9.04 1.06
N LEU A 105 -2.41 -8.18 2.07
CA LEU A 105 -3.53 -7.42 2.61
C LEU A 105 -4.06 -6.38 1.62
N VAL A 106 -3.19 -5.67 0.90
CA VAL A 106 -3.58 -4.75 -0.18
C VAL A 106 -4.41 -5.49 -1.24
N SER A 107 -3.92 -6.64 -1.70
CA SER A 107 -4.65 -7.45 -2.69
C SER A 107 -5.99 -7.96 -2.17
N LEU A 108 -6.07 -8.35 -0.89
CA LEU A 108 -7.31 -8.80 -0.28
C LEU A 108 -8.31 -7.63 -0.13
N GLY A 109 -7.85 -6.47 0.33
CA GLY A 109 -8.67 -5.26 0.46
C GLY A 109 -9.28 -4.85 -0.88
N ALA A 110 -8.46 -4.80 -1.93
CA ALA A 110 -8.91 -4.50 -3.28
C ALA A 110 -9.96 -5.51 -3.81
N ALA A 111 -9.81 -6.81 -3.49
CA ALA A 111 -10.80 -7.81 -3.87
C ALA A 111 -12.15 -7.60 -3.17
N ILE A 112 -12.12 -7.18 -1.90
CA ILE A 112 -13.33 -6.85 -1.13
C ILE A 112 -13.98 -5.57 -1.67
N GLU A 113 -13.20 -4.54 -1.98
CA GLU A 113 -13.70 -3.30 -2.62
C GLU A 113 -14.39 -3.59 -3.95
N VAL A 114 -13.78 -4.43 -4.80
CA VAL A 114 -14.38 -4.85 -6.08
C VAL A 114 -15.71 -5.58 -5.84
N SER A 115 -15.78 -6.46 -4.84
CA SER A 115 -17.04 -7.12 -4.45
C SER A 115 -18.10 -6.10 -4.04
N GLY A 116 -17.73 -5.12 -3.21
CA GLY A 116 -18.63 -4.07 -2.74
C GLY A 116 -19.13 -3.17 -3.87
N GLY A 117 -18.24 -2.75 -4.77
CA GLY A 117 -18.60 -1.99 -5.96
C GLY A 117 -19.53 -2.76 -6.90
N LEU A 118 -19.34 -4.07 -7.06
CA LEU A 118 -20.27 -4.90 -7.83
C LEU A 118 -21.65 -5.00 -7.17
N GLU A 119 -21.73 -5.00 -5.83
CA GLU A 119 -23.01 -5.02 -5.14
C GLU A 119 -23.75 -3.69 -5.29
N ILE A 120 -23.03 -2.56 -5.12
CA ILE A 120 -23.56 -1.22 -5.40
C ILE A 120 -24.16 -1.13 -6.80
N LEU A 121 -23.43 -1.60 -7.83
CA LEU A 121 -23.93 -1.57 -9.21
C LEU A 121 -25.23 -2.35 -9.38
N LYS A 122 -25.39 -3.50 -8.73
CA LYS A 122 -26.64 -4.27 -8.77
C LYS A 122 -27.78 -3.53 -8.08
N GLU A 123 -27.52 -2.92 -6.93
CA GLU A 123 -28.53 -2.14 -6.20
C GLU A 123 -29.02 -0.95 -7.05
N GLU A 124 -28.12 -0.26 -7.73
CA GLU A 124 -28.43 0.85 -8.63
C GLU A 124 -29.27 0.43 -9.84
N GLU A 125 -28.97 -0.72 -10.44
CA GLU A 125 -29.78 -1.29 -11.52
C GLU A 125 -31.24 -1.58 -11.09
N THR A 126 -31.46 -1.84 -9.79
CA THR A 126 -32.80 -2.06 -9.23
C THR A 126 -33.53 -0.79 -8.79
N GLY A 127 -32.90 0.38 -8.97
CA GLY A 127 -33.49 1.69 -8.68
C GLY A 127 -33.18 2.28 -7.30
N HIS A 128 -32.24 1.70 -6.56
CA HIS A 128 -31.72 2.29 -5.32
C HIS A 128 -30.52 3.19 -5.63
N SER A 129 -30.52 4.45 -5.20
CA SER A 129 -29.35 5.33 -5.38
C SER A 129 -28.34 5.06 -4.28
N THR A 130 -27.13 4.64 -4.65
CA THR A 130 -25.99 4.61 -3.71
C THR A 130 -25.25 5.95 -3.71
N ARG A 131 -24.38 6.17 -2.72
CA ARG A 131 -23.71 7.47 -2.49
C ARG A 131 -22.23 7.39 -2.19
N LEU A 132 -21.66 6.21 -1.98
CA LEU A 132 -20.20 6.08 -2.00
C LEU A 132 -19.73 6.03 -3.44
N VAL A 133 -18.72 6.84 -3.74
CA VAL A 133 -17.97 6.73 -4.99
C VAL A 133 -16.98 5.58 -4.79
N PRO A 134 -17.08 4.49 -5.58
CA PRO A 134 -16.10 3.43 -5.57
C PRO A 134 -14.74 3.90 -6.09
#